data_AF-A0A2U9QF35-F1
#
_entry.id   AF-A0A2U9QF35-F1
#
_cell.length_a   1.000
_cell.length_b   1.000
_cell.length_c   1.000
_cell.angle_alpha   90.00
_cell.angle_beta   90.00
_cell.angle_gamma   90.00
#
_symmetry.space_group_name_H-M   'P 1'
#
loop_
_entity.id
_entity.type
_entity.pdbx_description
1 polymer ?
#
loop_
_entity_poly.entity_id
_entity_poly.type
_entity_poly.pdbx_seq_one_letter_code
_entity_poly.pdbx_strand_id
1 'polypeptide(L)'
;IEMVQLRDEIQRWKDTKPQVQTKEVVNEVLQYREDPKTKEEIESLKKRLAEEQRKRLDLERERATTEEKIRVKKIDLSQVREKVVQQEVVKMEQDPVLKSECITFTQNISNELKQRELLKDELARLQRQKADLDLQLEELERERKSRREAELEIQRLRVRLSELEIRDKENREKVTVKQKVVLQQDPQQEKEHSILRLQVEEERHKRLLLEKEYNAMLQQRETLERVEVREKVVCTEKIQVEKDPEAELEIERLKRNLDEETKRTQELEIELNSFTTRLTEMEFINTKSSKELDYIRDESSRLLQENQRLQNEIRKLQAEIQITTKETRQITESTPMDNSKNMEMRLVALQKELSDLRRITTEKDEEIDKLQKSLSAVRVKREQRESHLRRSIVVIDPDTGKEMRPEEAYKLGLIDWKMFVNLQSQECDWEEIT
;
A
#
# COMPACT_ATOMS: atom_id res chain seq x y z
N ILE A 1 72.84 -8.97 -86.19
CA ILE A 1 73.69 -7.82 -85.78
C ILE A 1 72.92 -6.93 -84.80
N GLU A 2 71.62 -6.69 -84.96
CA GLU A 2 70.81 -5.91 -83.99
C GLU A 2 70.59 -6.58 -82.61
N MET A 3 70.42 -7.91 -82.57
CA MET A 3 70.16 -8.65 -81.32
C MET A 3 71.36 -8.73 -80.34
N VAL A 4 72.56 -8.34 -80.77
CA VAL A 4 73.75 -8.27 -79.91
C VAL A 4 73.92 -6.85 -79.37
N GLN A 5 73.69 -5.83 -80.20
CA GLN A 5 73.73 -4.43 -79.78
C GLN A 5 72.66 -4.11 -78.72
N LEU A 6 71.43 -4.63 -78.89
CA LEU A 6 70.37 -4.48 -77.88
C LEU A 6 70.68 -5.24 -76.58
N ARG A 7 71.43 -6.34 -76.65
CA ARG A 7 71.86 -7.07 -75.44
C ARG A 7 72.96 -6.31 -74.68
N ASP A 8 73.90 -5.70 -75.39
CA ASP A 8 74.96 -4.90 -74.78
C ASP A 8 74.41 -3.59 -74.19
N GLU A 9 73.39 -2.98 -74.80
CA GLU A 9 72.69 -1.84 -74.20
C GLU A 9 71.91 -2.24 -72.95
N ILE A 10 71.14 -3.34 -72.99
CA ILE A 10 70.43 -3.83 -71.80
C ILE A 10 71.41 -4.19 -70.68
N GLN A 11 72.60 -4.71 -71.00
CA GLN A 11 73.64 -4.99 -70.02
C GLN A 11 74.21 -3.70 -69.41
N ARG A 12 74.44 -2.64 -70.22
CA ARG A 12 74.88 -1.32 -69.73
C ARG A 12 73.86 -0.64 -68.82
N TRP A 13 72.56 -0.78 -69.12
CA TRP A 13 71.50 -0.27 -68.24
C TRP A 13 71.36 -1.11 -66.95
N LYS A 14 71.69 -2.41 -66.99
CA LYS A 14 71.77 -3.28 -65.79
C LYS A 14 72.97 -2.99 -64.89
N ASP A 15 74.11 -2.60 -65.46
CA ASP A 15 75.35 -2.30 -64.72
C ASP A 15 75.37 -0.88 -64.13
N THR A 16 74.38 -0.05 -64.48
CA THR A 16 74.22 1.30 -63.90
C THR A 16 73.44 1.21 -62.58
N LYS A 17 74.15 1.01 -61.47
CA LYS A 17 73.58 1.11 -60.12
C LYS A 17 73.16 2.57 -59.82
N PRO A 18 71.97 2.81 -59.24
CA PRO A 18 71.54 4.17 -58.90
C PRO A 18 72.47 4.83 -57.86
N GLN A 19 72.73 6.13 -58.07
CA GLN A 19 73.56 6.97 -57.22
C GLN A 19 73.07 6.97 -55.77
N VAL A 20 73.88 6.41 -54.87
CA VAL A 20 73.67 6.50 -53.43
C VAL A 20 74.32 7.78 -52.93
N GLN A 21 73.50 8.77 -52.56
CA GLN A 21 73.96 9.92 -51.78
C GLN A 21 74.22 9.46 -50.34
N THR A 22 75.48 9.28 -49.97
CA THR A 22 75.90 9.21 -48.58
C THR A 22 75.69 10.58 -47.93
N LYS A 23 74.60 10.73 -47.17
CA LYS A 23 74.49 11.78 -46.16
C LYS A 23 75.23 11.31 -44.92
N GLU A 24 76.29 12.02 -44.54
CA GLU A 24 76.85 11.93 -43.19
C GLU A 24 75.76 12.36 -42.21
N VAL A 25 75.15 11.39 -41.54
CA VAL A 25 74.30 11.65 -40.38
C VAL A 25 75.24 11.73 -39.19
N VAL A 26 75.44 12.93 -38.67
CA VAL A 26 76.07 13.15 -37.37
C VAL A 26 75.20 12.46 -36.33
N ASN A 27 75.66 11.30 -35.85
CA ASN A 27 75.07 10.64 -34.69
C ASN A 27 75.53 11.39 -33.44
N GLU A 28 74.82 12.45 -33.05
CA GLU A 28 74.84 12.90 -31.66
C GLU A 28 74.21 11.80 -30.80
N VAL A 29 75.06 10.93 -30.24
CA VAL A 29 74.63 9.98 -29.23
C VAL A 29 74.40 10.76 -27.94
N LEU A 30 73.20 11.33 -27.78
CA LEU A 30 72.67 11.71 -26.47
C LEU A 30 72.56 10.41 -25.66
N GLN A 31 73.57 10.12 -24.83
CA GLN A 31 73.44 9.08 -23.81
C GLN A 31 72.42 9.56 -22.77
N TYR A 32 71.15 9.26 -23.03
CA TYR A 32 70.09 9.30 -22.01
C TYR A 32 70.50 8.32 -20.90
N ARG A 33 71.04 8.85 -19.79
CA ARG A 33 71.04 8.13 -18.52
C ARG A 33 69.60 8.14 -18.03
N GLU A 34 68.81 7.17 -18.49
CA GLU A 34 67.50 6.91 -17.88
C GLU A 34 67.72 6.67 -16.38
N ASP A 35 67.01 7.43 -15.55
CA ASP A 35 67.06 7.30 -14.09
C ASP A 35 66.81 5.83 -13.69
N PRO A 36 67.57 5.28 -12.73
CA PRO A 36 67.43 3.87 -12.33
C PRO A 36 66.00 3.52 -11.89
N LYS A 37 65.28 4.49 -11.31
CA LYS A 37 63.89 4.34 -10.89
C LYS A 37 62.92 4.20 -12.08
N THR A 38 63.12 4.95 -13.17
CA THR A 38 62.28 4.81 -14.36
C THR A 38 62.56 3.50 -15.08
N LYS A 39 63.81 3.00 -15.05
CA LYS A 39 64.13 1.65 -15.53
C LYS A 39 63.44 0.56 -14.70
N GLU A 40 63.49 0.65 -13.38
CA GLU A 40 62.81 -0.29 -12.48
C GLU A 40 61.28 -0.27 -12.68
N GLU A 41 60.69 0.92 -12.84
CA GLU A 41 59.27 1.07 -13.14
C GLU A 41 58.92 0.46 -14.51
N ILE A 42 59.71 0.74 -15.55
CA ILE A 42 59.53 0.15 -16.88
C ILE A 42 59.71 -1.38 -16.83
N GLU A 43 60.66 -1.91 -16.07
CA GLU A 43 60.82 -3.35 -15.87
C GLU A 43 59.64 -3.95 -15.13
N SER A 44 59.11 -3.26 -14.11
CA SER A 44 57.91 -3.70 -13.38
C SER A 44 56.67 -3.70 -14.28
N LEU A 45 56.52 -2.69 -15.14
CA LEU A 45 55.44 -2.58 -16.11
C LEU A 45 55.58 -3.63 -17.21
N LYS A 46 56.80 -3.91 -17.68
CA LYS A 46 57.09 -5.01 -18.61
C LYS A 46 56.77 -6.37 -18.00
N LYS A 47 57.10 -6.60 -16.72
CA LYS A 47 56.72 -7.82 -15.99
C LYS A 47 55.20 -7.94 -15.86
N ARG A 48 54.51 -6.88 -15.44
CA ARG A 48 53.03 -6.87 -15.37
C ARG A 48 52.38 -7.09 -16.74
N LEU A 49 52.91 -6.49 -17.80
CA LEU A 49 52.44 -6.69 -19.16
C LEU A 49 52.65 -8.14 -19.61
N ALA A 50 53.82 -8.73 -19.31
CA ALA A 50 54.10 -10.14 -19.62
C ALA A 50 53.20 -11.09 -18.83
N GLU A 51 52.90 -10.78 -17.57
CA GLU A 51 51.95 -11.52 -16.74
C GLU A 51 50.53 -11.43 -17.29
N GLU A 52 50.06 -10.25 -17.69
CA GLU A 52 48.75 -10.08 -18.32
C GLU A 52 48.66 -10.74 -19.70
N GLN A 53 49.72 -10.69 -20.50
CA GLN A 53 49.82 -11.44 -21.75
C GLN A 53 49.77 -12.95 -21.50
N ARG A 54 50.46 -13.45 -20.47
CA ARG A 54 50.40 -14.86 -20.07
C ARG A 54 49.00 -15.25 -19.62
N LYS A 55 48.33 -14.45 -18.78
CA LYS A 55 46.93 -14.68 -18.38
C LYS A 55 45.99 -14.70 -19.58
N ARG A 56 46.16 -13.80 -20.54
CA ARG A 56 45.38 -13.81 -21.78
C ARG A 56 45.58 -15.09 -22.58
N LEU A 57 46.82 -15.54 -22.74
CA LEU A 57 47.13 -16.79 -23.43
C LEU A 57 46.55 -18.01 -22.69
N ASP A 58 46.60 -18.03 -21.37
CA ASP A 58 46.02 -19.11 -20.56
C ASP A 58 44.48 -19.12 -20.66
N LEU A 59 43.83 -17.95 -20.63
CA LEU A 59 42.39 -17.82 -20.86
C LEU A 59 41.98 -18.23 -22.29
N GLU A 60 42.77 -17.89 -23.31
CA GLU A 60 42.54 -18.33 -24.69
C GLU A 60 42.68 -19.85 -24.83
N ARG A 61 43.65 -20.46 -24.15
CA ARG A 61 43.80 -21.92 -24.08
C ARG A 61 42.61 -22.57 -23.37
N GLU A 62 42.18 -22.05 -22.22
CA GLU A 62 41.01 -22.54 -21.51
C GLU A 62 39.75 -22.45 -22.37
N ARG A 63 39.56 -21.31 -23.05
CA ARG A 63 38.47 -21.14 -24.02
C ARG A 63 38.53 -22.16 -25.15
N ALA A 64 39.70 -22.40 -25.74
CA ALA A 64 39.85 -23.41 -26.79
C ALA A 64 39.53 -24.84 -26.27
N THR A 65 39.95 -25.18 -25.04
CA THR A 65 39.62 -26.49 -24.45
C THR A 65 38.13 -26.64 -24.13
N THR A 66 37.46 -25.55 -23.72
CA THR A 66 36.01 -25.57 -23.45
C THR A 66 35.21 -25.64 -24.75
N GLU A 67 35.60 -24.89 -25.78
CA GLU A 67 35.02 -25.00 -27.12
C GLU A 67 35.21 -26.41 -27.71
N GLU A 68 36.39 -27.04 -27.54
CA GLU A 68 36.61 -28.42 -27.97
C GLU A 68 35.75 -29.41 -27.19
N LYS A 69 35.62 -29.26 -25.86
CA LYS A 69 34.72 -30.08 -25.05
C LYS A 69 33.26 -29.93 -25.48
N ILE A 70 32.84 -28.71 -25.84
CA ILE A 70 31.50 -28.44 -26.38
C ILE A 70 31.34 -29.13 -27.75
N ARG A 71 32.36 -29.08 -28.61
CA ARG A 71 32.36 -29.73 -29.92
C ARG A 71 32.27 -31.24 -29.79
N VAL A 72 33.08 -31.86 -28.94
CA VAL A 72 33.02 -33.30 -28.64
C VAL A 72 31.67 -33.66 -28.06
N LYS A 73 31.15 -32.93 -27.06
CA LYS A 73 29.80 -33.19 -26.54
C LYS A 73 28.72 -33.05 -27.61
N LYS A 74 28.85 -32.10 -28.54
CA LYS A 74 27.91 -31.94 -29.66
C LYS A 74 28.00 -33.13 -30.63
N ILE A 75 29.20 -33.64 -30.88
CA ILE A 75 29.42 -34.85 -31.67
C ILE A 75 28.86 -36.07 -30.93
N ASP A 76 29.14 -36.25 -29.64
CA ASP A 76 28.62 -37.35 -28.81
C ASP A 76 27.08 -37.34 -28.74
N LEU A 77 26.48 -36.16 -28.61
CA LEU A 77 25.02 -35.98 -28.69
C LEU A 77 24.48 -36.36 -30.07
N SER A 78 25.24 -36.12 -31.14
CA SER A 78 24.88 -36.54 -32.51
C SER A 78 25.23 -38.01 -32.82
N GLN A 79 26.15 -38.62 -32.06
CA GLN A 79 26.63 -40.01 -32.19
C GLN A 79 25.95 -40.95 -31.17
N VAL A 80 24.77 -40.61 -30.65
CA VAL A 80 23.96 -41.57 -29.89
C VAL A 80 23.50 -42.69 -30.82
N ARG A 81 24.36 -43.71 -30.88
CA ARG A 81 24.23 -45.11 -31.29
C ARG A 81 22.87 -45.47 -31.89
N GLU A 82 22.87 -45.69 -33.20
CA GLU A 82 21.90 -46.54 -33.87
C GLU A 82 21.99 -47.96 -33.27
N LYS A 83 21.18 -48.20 -32.24
CA LYS A 83 20.83 -49.54 -31.78
C LYS A 83 19.58 -49.90 -32.57
N VAL A 84 19.70 -50.82 -33.52
CA VAL A 84 18.53 -51.41 -34.19
C VAL A 84 17.69 -52.09 -33.11
N VAL A 85 16.65 -51.38 -32.69
CA VAL A 85 15.51 -51.88 -31.93
C VAL A 85 14.32 -51.48 -32.78
N GLN A 86 13.41 -52.43 -33.06
CA GLN A 86 12.11 -52.07 -33.64
C GLN A 86 11.44 -51.09 -32.67
N GLN A 87 11.42 -49.81 -33.03
CA GLN A 87 10.91 -48.74 -32.19
C GLN A 87 9.73 -48.10 -32.91
N GLU A 88 8.53 -48.30 -32.35
CA GLU A 88 7.34 -47.52 -32.68
C GLU A 88 7.69 -46.04 -32.72
N VAL A 89 7.40 -45.41 -33.85
CA VAL A 89 7.54 -43.95 -34.02
C VAL A 89 6.40 -43.28 -33.28
N VAL A 90 6.61 -42.96 -32.01
CA VAL A 90 5.72 -42.05 -31.28
C VAL A 90 6.06 -40.62 -31.73
N LYS A 91 5.20 -40.04 -32.57
CA LYS A 91 5.19 -38.60 -32.79
C LYS A 91 4.90 -37.93 -31.44
N MET A 92 5.74 -37.00 -31.03
CA MET A 92 5.41 -36.06 -29.95
C MET A 92 4.25 -35.18 -30.44
N GLU A 93 3.03 -35.61 -30.17
CA GLU A 93 1.86 -34.75 -30.23
C GLU A 93 1.95 -33.80 -29.04
N GLN A 94 2.42 -32.58 -29.31
CA GLN A 94 2.22 -31.50 -28.35
C GLN A 94 0.72 -31.28 -28.23
N ASP A 95 0.18 -31.56 -27.05
CA ASP A 95 -1.24 -31.49 -26.75
C ASP A 95 -1.80 -30.14 -27.26
N PRO A 96 -2.75 -30.16 -28.22
CA PRO A 96 -3.35 -28.94 -28.75
C PRO A 96 -4.02 -28.10 -27.66
N VAL A 97 -4.46 -28.71 -26.57
CA VAL A 97 -5.03 -28.03 -25.41
C VAL A 97 -3.97 -27.15 -24.74
N LEU A 98 -2.78 -27.69 -24.46
CA LEU A 98 -1.69 -26.93 -23.82
C LEU A 98 -1.23 -25.73 -24.67
N LYS A 99 -1.22 -25.86 -26.01
CA LYS A 99 -0.94 -24.73 -26.90
C LYS A 99 -2.01 -23.64 -26.83
N SER A 100 -3.28 -24.04 -26.80
CA SER A 100 -4.39 -23.10 -26.67
C SER A 100 -4.31 -22.36 -25.33
N GLU A 101 -3.99 -23.07 -24.25
CA GLU A 101 -3.78 -22.49 -22.93
C GLU A 101 -2.64 -21.47 -22.92
N CYS A 102 -1.48 -21.80 -23.48
CA CYS A 102 -0.36 -20.85 -23.60
C CYS A 102 -0.74 -19.58 -24.38
N ILE A 103 -1.53 -19.71 -25.44
CA ILE A 103 -2.02 -18.55 -26.22
C ILE A 103 -2.98 -17.72 -25.36
N THR A 104 -3.92 -18.35 -24.66
CA THR A 104 -4.84 -17.63 -23.76
C THR A 104 -4.11 -16.92 -22.62
N PHE A 105 -3.11 -17.56 -22.00
CA PHE A 105 -2.29 -16.93 -20.97
C PHE A 105 -1.50 -15.74 -21.52
N THR A 106 -0.95 -15.86 -22.73
CA THR A 106 -0.24 -14.74 -23.37
C THR A 106 -1.16 -13.57 -23.66
N GLN A 107 -2.39 -13.83 -24.11
CA GLN A 107 -3.40 -12.80 -24.33
C GLN A 107 -3.84 -12.15 -23.02
N ASN A 108 -4.07 -12.94 -21.96
CA ASN A 108 -4.41 -12.43 -20.64
C ASN A 108 -3.28 -11.55 -20.10
N ILE A 109 -2.02 -11.99 -20.16
CA ILE A 109 -0.85 -11.19 -19.77
C ILE A 109 -0.79 -9.88 -20.57
N SER A 110 -1.06 -9.92 -21.87
CA SER A 110 -1.09 -8.69 -22.70
C SER A 110 -2.19 -7.73 -22.27
N ASN A 111 -3.39 -8.25 -21.95
CA ASN A 111 -4.51 -7.44 -21.50
C ASN A 111 -4.25 -6.84 -20.11
N GLU A 112 -3.71 -7.62 -19.17
CA GLU A 112 -3.30 -7.16 -17.85
C GLU A 112 -2.21 -6.08 -17.95
N LEU A 113 -1.24 -6.23 -18.84
CA LEU A 113 -0.23 -5.20 -19.09
C LEU A 113 -0.87 -3.89 -19.60
N LYS A 114 -1.84 -3.97 -20.53
CA LYS A 114 -2.56 -2.78 -21.01
C LYS A 114 -3.38 -2.13 -19.91
N GLN A 115 -4.10 -2.91 -19.11
CA GLN A 115 -4.85 -2.41 -17.96
C GLN A 115 -3.94 -1.72 -16.94
N ARG A 116 -2.78 -2.31 -16.66
CA ARG A 116 -1.76 -1.71 -15.79
C ARG A 116 -1.26 -0.37 -16.32
N GLU A 117 -1.01 -0.25 -17.63
CA GLU A 117 -0.58 1.04 -18.21
C GLU A 117 -1.70 2.08 -18.16
N LEU A 118 -2.96 1.72 -18.44
CA LEU A 118 -4.11 2.63 -18.29
C LEU A 118 -4.25 3.13 -16.84
N LEU A 119 -4.14 2.24 -15.86
CA LEU A 119 -4.20 2.62 -14.44
C LEU A 119 -3.04 3.53 -14.03
N LYS A 120 -1.84 3.34 -14.59
CA LYS A 120 -0.71 4.26 -14.37
C LYS A 120 -0.98 5.64 -14.95
N ASP A 121 -1.54 5.72 -16.15
CA ASP A 121 -1.90 7.00 -16.77
C ASP A 121 -2.99 7.73 -15.99
N GLU A 122 -4.00 6.99 -15.50
CA GLU A 122 -5.03 7.52 -14.62
C GLU A 122 -4.46 8.02 -13.29
N LEU A 123 -3.55 7.26 -12.67
CA LEU A 123 -2.85 7.67 -11.46
C LEU A 123 -2.06 8.96 -11.69
N ALA A 124 -1.32 9.05 -12.80
CA ALA A 124 -0.55 10.24 -13.15
C ALA A 124 -1.47 11.46 -13.38
N ARG A 125 -2.64 11.25 -14.01
CA ARG A 125 -3.64 12.31 -14.19
C ARG A 125 -4.21 12.79 -12.86
N LEU A 126 -4.59 11.86 -11.97
CA LEU A 126 -5.12 12.19 -10.64
C LEU A 126 -4.06 12.89 -9.78
N GLN A 127 -2.80 12.49 -9.87
CA GLN A 127 -1.70 13.16 -9.18
C GLN A 127 -1.53 14.62 -9.63
N ARG A 128 -1.67 14.91 -10.93
CA ARG A 128 -1.65 16.30 -11.43
C ARG A 128 -2.85 17.09 -10.92
N GLN A 129 -4.05 16.54 -11.01
CA GLN A 129 -5.26 17.20 -10.49
C GLN A 129 -5.16 17.50 -8.99
N LYS A 130 -4.59 16.57 -8.21
CA LYS A 130 -4.32 16.80 -6.79
C LYS A 130 -3.36 17.97 -6.59
N ALA A 131 -2.25 18.02 -7.33
CA ALA A 131 -1.28 19.11 -7.23
C ALA A 131 -1.90 20.48 -7.60
N ASP A 132 -2.77 20.52 -8.61
CA ASP A 132 -3.49 21.74 -9.01
C ASP A 132 -4.45 22.20 -7.90
N LEU A 133 -5.18 21.27 -7.28
CA LEU A 133 -6.07 21.57 -6.14
C LEU A 133 -5.30 22.03 -4.90
N ASP A 134 -4.16 21.40 -4.60
CA ASP A 134 -3.30 21.81 -3.49
C ASP A 134 -2.82 23.26 -3.69
N LEU A 135 -2.43 23.64 -4.92
CA LEU A 135 -2.07 25.03 -5.26
C LEU A 135 -3.24 26.00 -5.07
N GLN A 136 -4.45 25.64 -5.54
CA GLN A 136 -5.64 26.47 -5.36
C GLN A 136 -5.98 26.66 -3.86
N LEU A 137 -5.84 25.62 -3.05
CA LEU A 137 -6.04 25.71 -1.60
C LEU A 137 -5.03 26.65 -0.95
N GLU A 138 -3.75 26.57 -1.35
CA GLU A 138 -2.74 27.50 -0.85
C GLU A 138 -3.04 28.96 -1.24
N GLU A 139 -3.52 29.21 -2.45
CA GLU A 139 -3.94 30.54 -2.90
C GLU A 139 -5.11 31.07 -2.07
N LEU A 140 -6.14 30.26 -1.84
CA LEU A 140 -7.27 30.62 -0.97
C LEU A 140 -6.83 30.87 0.48
N GLU A 141 -5.88 30.11 1.00
CA GLU A 141 -5.31 30.35 2.32
C GLU A 141 -4.54 31.68 2.38
N ARG A 142 -3.77 32.02 1.34
CA ARG A 142 -3.08 33.32 1.23
C ARG A 142 -4.08 34.46 1.18
N GLU A 143 -5.15 34.32 0.40
CA GLU A 143 -6.22 35.33 0.31
C GLU A 143 -6.93 35.49 1.66
N ARG A 144 -7.28 34.38 2.34
CA ARG A 144 -7.86 34.42 3.70
C ARG A 144 -6.96 35.10 4.70
N LYS A 145 -5.63 34.89 4.64
CA LYS A 145 -4.65 35.59 5.50
C LYS A 145 -4.65 37.09 5.21
N SER A 146 -4.54 37.48 3.93
CA SER A 146 -4.59 38.89 3.52
C SER A 146 -5.88 39.58 3.94
N ARG A 147 -7.04 38.91 3.80
CA ARG A 147 -8.33 39.41 4.27
C ARG A 147 -8.37 39.64 5.77
N ARG A 148 -7.85 38.70 6.57
CA ARG A 148 -7.75 38.88 8.04
C ARG A 148 -6.85 40.06 8.41
N GLU A 149 -5.72 40.24 7.73
CA GLU A 149 -4.83 41.38 7.94
C GLU A 149 -5.53 42.72 7.62
N ALA A 150 -6.25 42.77 6.50
CA ALA A 150 -7.05 43.94 6.13
C ALA A 150 -8.18 44.21 7.15
N GLU A 151 -8.86 43.17 7.64
CA GLU A 151 -9.89 43.30 8.68
C GLU A 151 -9.30 43.84 10.00
N LEU A 152 -8.12 43.38 10.41
CA LEU A 152 -7.40 43.90 11.58
C LEU A 152 -7.00 45.38 11.38
N GLU A 153 -6.54 45.75 10.18
CA GLU A 153 -6.19 47.14 9.88
C GLU A 153 -7.44 48.05 9.88
N ILE A 154 -8.57 47.58 9.33
CA ILE A 154 -9.85 48.28 9.43
C ILE A 154 -10.25 48.48 10.90
N GLN A 155 -10.08 47.46 11.76
CA GLN A 155 -10.36 47.60 13.19
C GLN A 155 -9.48 48.66 13.85
N ARG A 156 -8.17 48.68 13.54
CA ARG A 156 -7.23 49.71 14.04
C ARG A 156 -7.62 51.10 13.58
N LEU A 157 -7.94 51.27 12.30
CA LEU A 157 -8.38 52.55 11.74
C LEU A 157 -9.71 53.01 12.35
N ARG A 158 -10.65 52.10 12.63
CA ARG A 158 -11.90 52.42 13.33
C ARG A 158 -11.64 52.96 14.73
N VAL A 159 -10.80 52.29 15.52
CA VAL A 159 -10.42 52.79 16.86
C VAL A 159 -9.78 54.17 16.74
N ARG A 160 -8.85 54.35 15.79
CA ARG A 160 -8.19 55.63 15.57
C ARG A 160 -9.15 56.75 15.17
N LEU A 161 -10.15 56.43 14.35
CA LEU A 161 -11.20 57.38 13.96
C LEU A 161 -12.04 57.79 15.17
N SER A 162 -12.47 56.83 15.99
CA SER A 162 -13.22 57.12 17.22
C SER A 162 -12.42 57.99 18.20
N GLU A 163 -11.11 57.77 18.36
CA GLU A 163 -10.24 58.65 19.16
C GLU A 163 -10.14 60.07 18.61
N LEU A 164 -10.13 60.23 17.28
CA LEU A 164 -10.11 61.54 16.64
C LEU A 164 -11.44 62.26 16.82
N GLU A 165 -12.57 61.55 16.68
CA GLU A 165 -13.91 62.10 16.90
C GLU A 165 -14.13 62.56 18.35
N ILE A 166 -13.67 61.78 19.34
CA ILE A 166 -13.72 62.17 20.75
C ILE A 166 -12.89 63.43 20.98
N ARG A 167 -11.66 63.49 20.44
CA ARG A 167 -10.81 64.68 20.53
C ARG A 167 -11.45 65.91 19.87
N ASP A 168 -12.11 65.73 18.72
CA ASP A 168 -12.81 66.83 18.06
C ASP A 168 -13.99 67.35 18.90
N LYS A 169 -14.77 66.44 19.52
CA LYS A 169 -15.85 66.82 20.45
C LYS A 169 -15.32 67.56 21.67
N GLU A 170 -14.27 67.06 22.32
CA GLU A 170 -13.65 67.74 23.46
C GLU A 170 -13.09 69.11 23.07
N ASN A 171 -12.50 69.24 21.88
CA ASN A 171 -12.00 70.52 21.39
C ASN A 171 -13.16 71.50 21.15
N ARG A 172 -14.28 71.05 20.56
CA ARG A 172 -15.49 71.86 20.40
C ARG A 172 -16.05 72.30 21.75
N GLU A 173 -16.16 71.40 22.73
CA GLU A 173 -16.65 71.72 24.08
C GLU A 173 -15.71 72.70 24.81
N LYS A 174 -14.39 72.48 24.76
CA LYS A 174 -13.38 73.39 25.35
C LYS A 174 -13.39 74.79 24.72
N VAL A 175 -13.73 74.90 23.42
CA VAL A 175 -13.90 76.19 22.74
C VAL A 175 -15.20 76.88 23.19
N THR A 176 -16.29 76.15 23.42
CA THR A 176 -17.56 76.74 23.89
C THR A 176 -17.55 77.20 25.36
N VAL A 177 -16.75 76.58 26.24
CA VAL A 177 -16.72 76.91 27.69
C VAL A 177 -15.88 78.15 28.00
N LYS A 178 -14.95 78.57 27.12
CA LYS A 178 -14.04 79.69 27.38
C LYS A 178 -14.55 81.08 27.01
N GLN A 179 -15.78 81.25 26.52
CA GLN A 179 -16.21 82.56 26.02
C GLN A 179 -17.59 83.00 26.54
N LYS A 180 -17.58 83.54 27.76
CA LYS A 180 -18.49 84.64 28.14
C LYS A 180 -17.65 85.76 28.76
N VAL A 181 -16.86 86.41 27.91
CA VAL A 181 -16.24 87.70 28.21
C VAL A 181 -16.90 88.69 27.27
N VAL A 182 -17.50 89.74 27.83
CA VAL A 182 -17.99 90.89 27.08
C VAL A 182 -16.75 91.55 26.48
N LEU A 183 -16.44 91.20 25.24
CA LEU A 183 -15.44 91.89 24.42
C LEU A 183 -16.09 93.19 23.93
N GLN A 184 -15.51 94.33 24.30
CA GLN A 184 -15.66 95.52 23.48
C GLN A 184 -15.13 95.15 22.09
N GLN A 185 -16.00 95.25 21.09
CA GLN A 185 -15.68 94.80 19.74
C GLN A 185 -14.60 95.72 19.17
N ASP A 186 -13.49 95.11 18.75
CA ASP A 186 -12.43 95.77 18.00
C ASP A 186 -13.04 96.29 16.68
N PRO A 187 -12.86 97.58 16.31
CA PRO A 187 -13.36 98.13 15.04
C PRO A 187 -12.93 97.33 13.81
N GLN A 188 -11.83 96.60 13.88
CA GLN A 188 -11.36 95.72 12.81
C GLN A 188 -12.16 94.42 12.75
N GLN A 189 -12.54 93.87 13.90
CA GLN A 189 -13.41 92.69 14.01
C GLN A 189 -14.84 93.00 13.56
N GLU A 190 -15.37 94.20 13.82
CA GLU A 190 -16.68 94.63 13.28
C GLU A 190 -16.68 94.69 11.76
N LYS A 191 -15.60 95.14 11.14
CA LYS A 191 -15.47 95.18 9.67
C LYS A 191 -15.44 93.77 9.08
N GLU A 192 -14.64 92.88 9.65
CA GLU A 192 -14.60 91.48 9.21
C GLU A 192 -15.94 90.77 9.43
N HIS A 193 -16.59 91.01 10.57
CA HIS A 193 -17.91 90.47 10.87
C HIS A 193 -19.00 91.05 9.96
N SER A 194 -18.85 92.30 9.51
CA SER A 194 -19.73 92.93 8.51
C SER A 194 -19.54 92.29 7.12
N ILE A 195 -18.29 92.05 6.71
CA ILE A 195 -17.97 91.38 5.44
C ILE A 195 -18.46 89.92 5.47
N LEU A 196 -18.22 89.19 6.55
CA LEU A 196 -18.71 87.82 6.72
C LEU A 196 -20.24 87.77 6.76
N ARG A 197 -20.90 88.75 7.40
CA ARG A 197 -22.37 88.86 7.33
C ARG A 197 -22.84 89.04 5.89
N LEU A 198 -22.20 89.93 5.13
CA LEU A 198 -22.54 90.16 3.74
C LEU A 198 -22.35 88.89 2.89
N GLN A 199 -21.23 88.17 3.08
CA GLN A 199 -20.98 86.89 2.40
C GLN A 199 -22.03 85.83 2.77
N VAL A 200 -22.41 85.75 4.05
CA VAL A 200 -23.48 84.85 4.49
C VAL A 200 -24.83 85.24 3.90
N GLU A 201 -25.13 86.54 3.77
CA GLU A 201 -26.34 87.03 3.12
C GLU A 201 -26.34 86.75 1.61
N GLU A 202 -25.19 86.89 0.94
CA GLU A 202 -25.01 86.50 -0.47
C GLU A 202 -25.20 84.99 -0.66
N GLU A 203 -24.60 84.14 0.18
CA GLU A 203 -24.79 82.69 0.13
C GLU A 203 -26.23 82.29 0.46
N ARG A 204 -26.90 82.99 1.38
CA ARG A 204 -28.33 82.82 1.63
C ARG A 204 -29.17 83.20 0.42
N HIS A 205 -28.81 84.28 -0.28
CA HIS A 205 -29.50 84.68 -1.50
C HIS A 205 -29.28 83.67 -2.64
N LYS A 206 -28.06 83.17 -2.83
CA LYS A 206 -27.75 82.09 -3.79
C LYS A 206 -28.52 80.82 -3.46
N ARG A 207 -28.56 80.42 -2.18
CA ARG A 207 -29.37 79.29 -1.72
C ARG A 207 -30.84 79.49 -2.04
N LEU A 208 -31.39 80.68 -1.79
CA LEU A 208 -32.79 81.00 -2.11
C LEU A 208 -33.07 80.92 -3.62
N LEU A 209 -32.14 81.38 -4.46
CA LEU A 209 -32.27 81.28 -5.92
C LEU A 209 -32.25 79.81 -6.36
N LEU A 210 -31.29 79.01 -5.88
CA LEU A 210 -31.23 77.58 -6.14
C LEU A 210 -32.47 76.84 -5.62
N GLU A 211 -33.02 77.25 -4.48
CA GLU A 211 -34.25 76.69 -3.92
C GLU A 211 -35.47 77.05 -4.78
N LYS A 212 -35.52 78.28 -5.33
CA LYS A 212 -36.55 78.66 -6.31
C LYS A 212 -36.41 77.87 -7.61
N GLU A 213 -35.19 77.70 -8.13
CA GLU A 213 -34.91 76.88 -9.31
C GLU A 213 -35.28 75.42 -9.08
N TYR A 214 -34.88 74.85 -7.93
CA TYR A 214 -35.25 73.50 -7.52
C TYR A 214 -36.77 73.34 -7.42
N ASN A 215 -37.47 74.29 -6.79
CA ASN A 215 -38.93 74.26 -6.71
C ASN A 215 -39.59 74.43 -8.09
N ALA A 216 -39.02 75.22 -9.00
CA ALA A 216 -39.50 75.31 -10.37
C ALA A 216 -39.30 73.98 -11.12
N MET A 217 -38.16 73.31 -10.94
CA MET A 217 -37.91 71.97 -11.48
C MET A 217 -38.83 70.91 -10.86
N LEU A 218 -39.14 71.03 -9.56
CA LEU A 218 -40.09 70.17 -8.87
C LEU A 218 -41.51 70.38 -9.41
N GLN A 219 -41.91 71.63 -9.62
CA GLN A 219 -43.18 71.98 -10.27
C GLN A 219 -43.22 71.50 -11.72
N GLN A 220 -42.12 71.58 -12.48
CA GLN A 220 -42.02 70.99 -13.81
C GLN A 220 -42.13 69.47 -13.76
N ARG A 221 -41.52 68.82 -12.77
CA ARG A 221 -41.67 67.37 -12.55
C ARG A 221 -43.10 67.03 -12.22
N GLU A 222 -43.75 67.80 -11.35
CA GLU A 222 -45.14 67.61 -10.96
C GLU A 222 -46.11 67.93 -12.11
N THR A 223 -45.82 68.91 -12.98
CA THR A 223 -46.62 69.15 -14.18
C THR A 223 -46.40 68.07 -15.22
N LEU A 224 -45.19 67.53 -15.39
CA LEU A 224 -44.92 66.38 -16.25
C LEU A 224 -45.60 65.12 -15.71
N GLU A 225 -45.50 64.83 -14.41
CA GLU A 225 -46.24 63.76 -13.73
C GLU A 225 -47.76 63.97 -13.86
N ARG A 226 -48.28 65.19 -13.72
CA ARG A 226 -49.71 65.48 -13.92
C ARG A 226 -50.14 65.47 -15.39
N VAL A 227 -49.24 65.76 -16.33
CA VAL A 227 -49.48 65.60 -17.77
C VAL A 227 -49.50 64.12 -18.14
N GLU A 228 -48.68 63.30 -17.48
CA GLU A 228 -48.75 61.84 -17.51
C GLU A 228 -50.02 61.28 -16.84
N VAL A 229 -50.57 61.98 -15.82
CA VAL A 229 -51.71 61.51 -15.01
C VAL A 229 -53.04 62.27 -15.29
N ARG A 230 -53.15 63.06 -16.36
CA ARG A 230 -54.47 63.57 -16.79
C ARG A 230 -55.29 62.48 -17.48
N GLU A 231 -56.19 61.90 -16.70
CA GLU A 231 -57.31 61.05 -17.11
C GLU A 231 -58.01 61.57 -18.39
N LYS A 232 -58.03 60.71 -19.42
CA LYS A 232 -58.85 60.84 -20.61
C LYS A 232 -60.34 60.86 -20.21
N VAL A 233 -61.10 61.86 -20.65
CA VAL A 233 -62.56 61.78 -20.67
C VAL A 233 -62.98 60.84 -21.80
N VAL A 234 -63.31 59.61 -21.38
CA VAL A 234 -64.17 58.59 -21.99
C VAL A 234 -63.96 58.32 -23.49
N CYS A 235 -62.90 57.57 -23.77
CA CYS A 235 -62.83 56.59 -24.86
C CYS A 235 -62.04 55.40 -24.30
N THR A 236 -62.58 54.18 -24.40
CA THR A 236 -61.84 52.95 -24.09
C THR A 236 -60.69 52.80 -25.08
N GLU A 237 -59.56 53.43 -24.79
CA GLU A 237 -58.35 53.28 -25.57
C GLU A 237 -57.23 52.91 -24.61
N LYS A 238 -56.98 51.61 -24.58
CA LYS A 238 -55.97 50.91 -23.79
C LYS A 238 -54.62 51.62 -23.95
N ILE A 239 -54.19 52.33 -22.92
CA ILE A 239 -52.78 52.72 -22.80
C ILE A 239 -52.06 51.46 -22.33
N GLN A 240 -51.55 50.69 -23.30
CA GLN A 240 -50.55 49.67 -23.05
C GLN A 240 -49.26 50.39 -22.69
N VAL A 241 -48.81 50.23 -21.45
CA VAL A 241 -47.39 50.40 -21.14
C VAL A 241 -46.69 49.26 -21.86
N GLU A 242 -46.16 49.52 -23.05
CA GLU A 242 -45.30 48.57 -23.75
C GLU A 242 -44.05 48.40 -22.90
N LYS A 243 -44.03 47.32 -22.14
CA LYS A 243 -42.79 46.80 -21.59
C LYS A 243 -41.88 46.53 -22.77
N ASP A 244 -40.66 47.02 -22.67
CA ASP A 244 -39.68 46.85 -23.72
C ASP A 244 -39.49 45.34 -23.98
N PRO A 245 -39.95 44.80 -25.12
CA PRO A 245 -40.01 43.35 -25.33
C PRO A 245 -38.61 42.73 -25.32
N GLU A 246 -37.59 43.50 -25.68
CA GLU A 246 -36.19 43.09 -25.61
C GLU A 246 -35.72 42.90 -24.16
N ALA A 247 -36.14 43.77 -23.24
CA ALA A 247 -35.78 43.67 -21.83
C ALA A 247 -36.47 42.47 -21.15
N GLU A 248 -37.73 42.17 -21.48
CA GLU A 248 -38.42 40.98 -20.97
C GLU A 248 -37.79 39.68 -21.50
N LEU A 249 -37.45 39.63 -22.79
CA LEU A 249 -36.76 38.49 -23.40
C LEU A 249 -35.38 38.26 -22.79
N GLU A 250 -34.63 39.32 -22.50
CA GLU A 250 -33.32 39.22 -21.87
C GLU A 250 -33.42 38.76 -20.40
N ILE A 251 -34.39 39.27 -19.64
CA ILE A 251 -34.66 38.79 -18.28
C ILE A 251 -35.03 37.31 -18.28
N GLU A 252 -35.88 36.86 -19.20
CA GLU A 252 -36.20 35.43 -19.32
C GLU A 252 -34.99 34.59 -19.71
N ARG A 253 -34.14 35.09 -20.62
CA ARG A 253 -32.91 34.40 -21.01
C ARG A 253 -31.95 34.25 -19.83
N LEU A 254 -31.76 35.32 -19.05
CA LEU A 254 -30.93 35.30 -17.84
C LEU A 254 -31.50 34.37 -16.77
N LYS A 255 -32.83 34.33 -16.59
CA LYS A 255 -33.48 33.37 -15.69
C LYS A 255 -33.24 31.93 -16.13
N ARG A 256 -33.43 31.61 -17.42
CA ARG A 256 -33.15 30.28 -17.96
C ARG A 256 -31.69 29.88 -17.76
N ASN A 257 -30.75 30.78 -18.00
CA ASN A 257 -29.33 30.53 -17.76
C ASN A 257 -29.03 30.29 -16.27
N LEU A 258 -29.64 31.06 -15.37
CA LEU A 258 -29.49 30.86 -13.92
C LEU A 258 -30.07 29.50 -13.48
N ASP A 259 -31.23 29.13 -13.99
CA ASP A 259 -31.87 27.84 -13.71
C ASP A 259 -31.05 26.66 -14.26
N GLU A 260 -30.39 26.82 -15.40
CA GLU A 260 -29.47 25.82 -15.94
C GLU A 260 -28.19 25.71 -15.11
N GLU A 261 -27.58 26.83 -14.73
CA GLU A 261 -26.37 26.83 -13.88
C GLU A 261 -26.66 26.26 -12.49
N THR A 262 -27.81 26.56 -11.89
CA THR A 262 -28.19 25.97 -10.60
C THR A 262 -28.42 24.47 -10.67
N LYS A 263 -28.90 23.94 -11.79
CA LYS A 263 -28.98 22.48 -12.01
C LYS A 263 -27.60 21.87 -12.18
N ARG A 264 -26.73 22.50 -12.99
CA ARG A 264 -25.33 22.05 -13.17
C ARG A 264 -24.58 22.03 -11.84
N THR A 265 -24.77 23.04 -10.99
CA THR A 265 -24.12 23.06 -9.67
C THR A 265 -24.65 21.96 -8.76
N GLN A 266 -25.96 21.68 -8.77
CA GLN A 266 -26.55 20.56 -8.01
C GLN A 266 -26.05 19.20 -8.51
N GLU A 267 -25.96 18.98 -9.83
CA GLU A 267 -25.41 17.76 -10.43
C GLU A 267 -23.95 17.55 -10.01
N LEU A 268 -23.12 18.59 -10.10
CA LEU A 268 -21.73 18.54 -9.66
C LEU A 268 -21.61 18.29 -8.15
N GLU A 269 -22.51 18.82 -7.33
CA GLU A 269 -22.52 18.58 -5.88
C GLU A 269 -22.87 17.11 -5.55
N ILE A 270 -23.81 16.51 -6.30
CA ILE A 270 -24.12 15.08 -6.19
C ILE A 270 -22.92 14.23 -6.60
N GLU A 271 -22.28 14.56 -7.72
CA GLU A 271 -21.08 13.86 -8.17
C GLU A 271 -19.94 13.98 -7.16
N LEU A 272 -19.70 15.18 -6.62
CA LEU A 272 -18.71 15.42 -5.58
C LEU A 272 -18.97 14.54 -4.36
N ASN A 273 -20.21 14.51 -3.86
CA ASN A 273 -20.59 13.64 -2.74
C ASN A 273 -20.38 12.15 -3.05
N SER A 274 -20.66 11.72 -4.29
CA SER A 274 -20.39 10.34 -4.75
C SER A 274 -18.89 10.01 -4.80
N PHE A 275 -18.04 11.00 -5.12
CA PHE A 275 -16.60 10.83 -5.13
C PHE A 275 -16.04 10.85 -3.71
N THR A 276 -16.53 11.73 -2.85
CA THR A 276 -16.14 11.80 -1.44
C THR A 276 -16.45 10.49 -0.71
N THR A 277 -17.65 9.94 -0.90
CA THR A 277 -18.02 8.64 -0.31
C THR A 277 -17.12 7.51 -0.80
N ARG A 278 -16.92 7.37 -2.12
CA ARG A 278 -15.98 6.39 -2.70
C ARG A 278 -14.55 6.56 -2.20
N LEU A 279 -14.10 7.80 -2.03
CA LEU A 279 -12.78 8.08 -1.46
C LEU A 279 -12.67 7.57 -0.03
N THR A 280 -13.66 7.87 0.82
CA THR A 280 -13.66 7.40 2.22
C THR A 280 -13.72 5.86 2.32
N GLU A 281 -14.46 5.20 1.43
CA GLU A 281 -14.49 3.74 1.35
C GLU A 281 -13.14 3.17 0.92
N MET A 282 -12.49 3.76 -0.09
CA MET A 282 -11.16 3.34 -0.54
C MET A 282 -10.10 3.59 0.52
N GLU A 283 -10.14 4.71 1.23
CA GLU A 283 -9.28 4.99 2.38
C GLU A 283 -9.46 3.92 3.47
N PHE A 284 -10.71 3.58 3.80
CA PHE A 284 -11.00 2.53 4.75
C PHE A 284 -10.44 1.16 4.31
N ILE A 285 -10.69 0.75 3.06
CA ILE A 285 -10.16 -0.50 2.50
C ILE A 285 -8.63 -0.48 2.53
N ASN A 286 -8.00 0.62 2.16
CA ASN A 286 -6.55 0.74 2.18
C ASN A 286 -5.99 0.62 3.61
N THR A 287 -6.61 1.26 4.60
CA THR A 287 -6.18 1.09 6.01
C THR A 287 -6.34 -0.34 6.51
N LYS A 288 -7.40 -1.05 6.08
CA LYS A 288 -7.61 -2.45 6.41
C LYS A 288 -6.54 -3.34 5.76
N SER A 289 -6.33 -3.19 4.45
CA SER A 289 -5.31 -3.93 3.70
C SER A 289 -3.90 -3.67 4.24
N SER A 290 -3.58 -2.44 4.65
CA SER A 290 -2.30 -2.12 5.27
C SER A 290 -2.07 -2.91 6.56
N LYS A 291 -3.10 -3.01 7.43
CA LYS A 291 -3.03 -3.80 8.66
C LYS A 291 -2.87 -5.29 8.38
N GLU A 292 -3.54 -5.81 7.35
CA GLU A 292 -3.38 -7.20 6.91
C GLU A 292 -1.96 -7.46 6.39
N LEU A 293 -1.38 -6.53 5.63
CA LEU A 293 0.01 -6.62 5.17
C LEU A 293 1.00 -6.60 6.33
N ASP A 294 0.78 -5.76 7.35
CA ASP A 294 1.63 -5.71 8.53
C ASP A 294 1.54 -7.02 9.34
N TYR A 295 0.34 -7.58 9.48
CA TYR A 295 0.17 -8.90 10.08
C TYR A 295 0.92 -10.01 9.32
N ILE A 296 0.85 -10.00 7.98
CA ILE A 296 1.58 -10.98 7.14
C ILE A 296 3.10 -10.79 7.29
N ARG A 297 3.60 -9.55 7.37
CA ARG A 297 5.03 -9.26 7.59
C ARG A 297 5.50 -9.75 8.95
N ASP A 298 4.71 -9.54 10.00
CA ASP A 298 5.02 -10.02 11.35
C ASP A 298 5.03 -11.55 11.38
N GLU A 299 4.05 -12.19 10.75
CA GLU A 299 3.99 -13.65 10.67
C GLU A 299 5.15 -14.23 9.86
N SER A 300 5.48 -13.62 8.72
CA SER A 300 6.66 -14.00 7.94
C SER A 300 7.94 -13.85 8.74
N SER A 301 8.05 -12.81 9.57
CA SER A 301 9.22 -12.59 10.44
C SER A 301 9.30 -13.64 11.56
N ARG A 302 8.16 -14.02 12.15
CA ARG A 302 8.08 -15.13 13.12
C ARG A 302 8.51 -16.45 12.50
N LEU A 303 7.96 -16.80 11.35
CA LEU A 303 8.32 -18.02 10.63
C LEU A 303 9.79 -18.05 10.22
N LEU A 304 10.36 -16.91 9.83
CA LEU A 304 11.80 -16.80 9.54
C LEU A 304 12.65 -17.12 10.78
N GLN A 305 12.29 -16.58 11.94
CA GLN A 305 12.99 -16.85 13.20
C GLN A 305 12.88 -18.33 13.60
N GLU A 306 11.69 -18.92 13.44
CA GLU A 306 11.49 -20.35 13.71
C GLU A 306 12.29 -21.23 12.76
N ASN A 307 12.33 -20.90 11.47
CA ASN A 307 13.15 -21.61 10.50
C ASN A 307 14.64 -21.55 10.88
N GLN A 308 15.13 -20.38 11.31
CA GLN A 308 16.50 -20.25 11.82
C GLN A 308 16.75 -21.10 13.07
N ARG A 309 15.79 -21.18 14.01
CA ARG A 309 15.88 -22.04 15.20
C ARG A 309 15.97 -23.51 14.81
N LEU A 310 15.09 -23.98 13.92
CA LEU A 310 15.08 -25.35 13.42
C LEU A 310 16.36 -25.68 12.66
N GLN A 311 16.88 -24.77 11.84
CA GLN A 311 18.18 -24.96 11.17
C GLN A 311 19.32 -25.12 12.17
N ASN A 312 19.33 -24.33 13.26
CA ASN A 312 20.33 -24.47 14.31
C ASN A 312 20.19 -25.80 15.06
N GLU A 313 18.97 -26.27 15.29
CA GLU A 313 18.69 -27.57 15.89
C GLU A 313 19.14 -28.73 15.00
N ILE A 314 18.88 -28.66 13.69
CA ILE A 314 19.40 -29.62 12.72
C ILE A 314 20.93 -29.67 12.77
N ARG A 315 21.61 -28.52 12.81
CA ARG A 315 23.09 -28.48 12.94
C ARG A 315 23.58 -29.10 14.24
N LYS A 316 22.88 -28.88 15.35
CA LYS A 316 23.21 -29.49 16.66
C LYS A 316 23.07 -31.02 16.59
N LEU A 317 21.93 -31.52 16.11
CA LEU A 317 21.69 -32.95 15.96
C LEU A 317 22.69 -33.60 14.99
N GLN A 318 23.04 -32.93 13.90
CA GLN A 318 24.10 -33.40 12.99
C GLN A 318 25.46 -33.49 13.68
N ALA A 319 25.81 -32.52 14.53
CA ALA A 319 27.05 -32.57 15.30
C ALA A 319 27.03 -33.70 16.35
N GLU A 320 25.91 -33.91 17.04
CA GLU A 320 25.72 -35.02 17.98
C GLU A 320 25.83 -36.38 17.29
N ILE A 321 25.20 -36.55 16.12
CA ILE A 321 25.34 -37.75 15.29
C ILE A 321 26.80 -37.95 14.87
N GLN A 322 27.52 -36.89 14.49
CA GLN A 322 28.95 -36.98 14.14
C GLN A 322 29.82 -37.37 15.33
N ILE A 323 29.54 -36.85 16.53
CA ILE A 323 30.27 -37.20 17.76
C ILE A 323 30.01 -38.67 18.09
N THR A 324 28.75 -39.07 18.18
CA THR A 324 28.37 -40.47 18.48
C THR A 324 28.89 -41.46 17.43
N THR A 325 28.89 -41.10 16.14
CA THR A 325 29.51 -41.94 15.10
C THR A 325 31.03 -42.03 15.21
N LYS A 326 31.72 -40.95 15.62
CA LYS A 326 33.17 -41.00 15.90
C LYS A 326 33.48 -41.83 17.13
N GLU A 327 32.72 -41.67 18.21
CA GLU A 327 32.86 -42.45 19.44
C GLU A 327 32.62 -43.94 19.19
N THR A 328 31.54 -44.29 18.48
CA THR A 328 31.26 -45.69 18.11
C THR A 328 32.33 -46.28 17.18
N ARG A 329 32.85 -45.51 16.22
CA ARG A 329 34.00 -45.93 15.40
C ARG A 329 35.25 -46.15 16.25
N GLN A 330 35.58 -45.23 17.15
CA GLN A 330 36.72 -45.37 18.06
C GLN A 330 36.57 -46.59 18.96
N ILE A 331 35.39 -46.86 19.51
CA ILE A 331 35.13 -48.09 20.29
C ILE A 331 35.35 -49.34 19.41
N THR A 332 34.88 -49.32 18.16
CA THR A 332 35.00 -50.45 17.22
C THR A 332 36.45 -50.69 16.77
N GLU A 333 37.22 -49.61 16.56
CA GLU A 333 38.63 -49.67 16.14
C GLU A 333 39.58 -49.94 17.32
N SER A 334 39.24 -49.49 18.53
CA SER A 334 40.05 -49.69 19.74
C SER A 334 39.86 -51.04 20.41
N THR A 335 38.85 -51.83 20.01
CA THR A 335 38.79 -53.26 20.34
C THR A 335 39.69 -54.04 19.38
N PRO A 336 40.90 -54.48 19.78
CA PRO A 336 41.63 -55.46 18.98
C PRO A 336 40.80 -56.75 18.97
N MET A 337 40.96 -57.56 17.93
CA MET A 337 40.22 -58.80 17.67
C MET A 337 40.38 -59.89 18.76
N ASP A 338 39.89 -59.64 19.98
CA ASP A 338 39.34 -60.65 20.89
C ASP A 338 37.84 -60.87 20.59
N ASN A 339 37.45 -60.65 19.33
CA ASN A 339 36.06 -60.73 18.86
C ASN A 339 35.41 -62.07 19.17
N SER A 340 36.16 -63.19 19.21
CA SER A 340 35.56 -64.47 19.55
C SER A 340 35.08 -64.49 21.00
N LYS A 341 35.96 -64.17 21.96
CA LYS A 341 35.63 -64.22 23.39
C LYS A 341 34.68 -63.10 23.78
N ASN A 342 34.83 -61.90 23.22
CA ASN A 342 33.92 -60.79 23.50
C ASN A 342 32.52 -61.01 22.90
N MET A 343 32.41 -61.58 21.69
CA MET A 343 31.11 -61.94 21.14
C MET A 343 30.47 -63.10 21.91
N GLU A 344 31.27 -64.05 22.39
CA GLU A 344 30.79 -65.16 23.23
C GLU A 344 30.30 -64.66 24.60
N MET A 345 31.04 -63.76 25.26
CA MET A 345 30.58 -63.11 26.50
C MET A 345 29.33 -62.26 26.27
N ARG A 346 29.25 -61.53 25.15
CA ARG A 346 28.06 -60.74 24.79
C ARG A 346 26.86 -61.61 24.48
N LEU A 347 27.05 -62.74 23.80
CA LEU A 347 26.00 -63.72 23.56
C LEU A 347 25.48 -64.29 24.88
N VAL A 348 26.38 -64.66 25.80
CA VAL A 348 25.98 -65.15 27.14
C VAL A 348 25.25 -64.08 27.94
N ALA A 349 25.70 -62.82 27.91
CA ALA A 349 25.04 -61.71 28.59
C ALA A 349 23.65 -61.43 28.00
N LEU A 350 23.52 -61.35 26.66
CA LEU A 350 22.24 -61.18 26.00
C LEU A 350 21.29 -62.34 26.25
N GLN A 351 21.80 -63.57 26.27
CA GLN A 351 21.01 -64.76 26.56
C GLN A 351 20.51 -64.76 28.01
N LYS A 352 21.31 -64.26 28.95
CA LYS A 352 20.90 -64.02 30.33
C LYS A 352 19.83 -62.93 30.43
N GLU A 353 20.01 -61.78 29.79
CA GLU A 353 19.01 -60.71 29.75
C GLU A 353 17.69 -61.18 29.14
N LEU A 354 17.74 -61.96 28.06
CA LEU A 354 16.54 -62.57 27.45
C LEU A 354 15.84 -63.52 28.42
N SER A 355 16.60 -64.29 29.20
CA SER A 355 16.04 -65.17 30.23
C SER A 355 15.41 -64.37 31.38
N ASP A 356 16.02 -63.27 31.79
CA ASP A 356 15.51 -62.38 32.83
C ASP A 356 14.25 -61.64 32.36
N LEU A 357 14.22 -61.16 31.12
CA LEU A 357 13.04 -60.54 30.52
C LEU A 357 11.89 -61.53 30.36
N ARG A 358 12.17 -62.78 29.98
CA ARG A 358 11.17 -63.84 29.96
C ARG A 358 10.61 -64.10 31.35
N ARG A 359 11.46 -64.15 32.38
CA ARG A 359 11.03 -64.29 33.78
C ARG A 359 10.15 -63.11 34.21
N ILE A 360 10.55 -61.88 33.91
CA ILE A 360 9.75 -60.68 34.23
C ILE A 360 8.41 -60.71 33.49
N THR A 361 8.40 -61.15 32.23
CA THR A 361 7.16 -61.28 31.44
C THR A 361 6.21 -62.27 32.11
N THR A 362 6.71 -63.44 32.52
CA THR A 362 5.89 -64.42 33.24
C THR A 362 5.38 -63.90 34.59
N GLU A 363 6.22 -63.17 35.35
CA GLU A 363 5.81 -62.55 36.62
C GLU A 363 4.73 -61.48 36.40
N LYS A 364 4.82 -60.71 35.31
CA LYS A 364 3.83 -59.69 34.94
C LYS A 364 2.54 -60.31 34.43
N ASP A 365 2.60 -61.40 33.68
CA ASP A 365 1.42 -62.15 33.26
C ASP A 365 0.66 -62.72 34.48
N GLU A 366 1.37 -63.24 35.48
CA GLU A 366 0.77 -63.65 36.75
C GLU A 366 0.15 -62.48 37.53
N GLU A 367 0.79 -61.31 37.52
CA GLU A 367 0.26 -60.09 38.15
C GLU A 367 -1.01 -59.62 37.44
N ILE A 368 -1.02 -59.65 36.11
CA ILE A 368 -2.20 -59.33 35.29
C ILE A 368 -3.34 -60.30 35.58
N ASP A 369 -3.08 -61.62 35.66
CA ASP A 369 -4.12 -62.61 35.99
C ASP A 369 -4.70 -62.38 37.39
N LYS A 370 -3.85 -62.04 38.38
CA LYS A 370 -4.31 -61.67 39.73
C LYS A 370 -5.18 -60.42 39.71
N LEU A 371 -4.79 -59.39 38.95
CA LEU A 371 -5.56 -58.15 38.82
C LEU A 371 -6.87 -58.36 38.05
N GLN A 372 -6.89 -59.21 37.03
CA GLN A 372 -8.12 -59.56 36.32
C GLN A 372 -9.09 -60.31 37.23
N LYS A 373 -8.58 -61.25 38.04
CA LYS A 373 -9.38 -61.94 39.07
C LYS A 373 -9.92 -60.95 40.11
N SER A 374 -9.11 -60.02 40.60
CA SER A 374 -9.58 -59.01 41.56
C SER A 374 -10.60 -58.06 40.96
N LEU A 375 -10.40 -57.60 39.72
CA LEU A 375 -11.34 -56.76 38.98
C LEU A 375 -12.68 -57.48 38.77
N SER A 376 -12.64 -58.77 38.39
CA SER A 376 -13.86 -59.58 38.25
C SER A 376 -14.60 -59.70 39.58
N ALA A 377 -13.88 -59.91 40.69
CA ALA A 377 -14.47 -59.95 42.02
C ALA A 377 -15.06 -58.59 42.45
N VAL A 378 -14.40 -57.48 42.11
CA VAL A 378 -14.93 -56.12 42.34
C VAL A 378 -16.16 -55.87 41.49
N ARG A 379 -16.17 -56.28 40.22
CA ARG A 379 -17.32 -56.16 39.32
C ARG A 379 -18.52 -56.93 39.86
N VAL A 380 -18.34 -58.17 40.29
CA VAL A 380 -19.39 -58.97 40.93
C VAL A 380 -19.88 -58.30 42.21
N LYS A 381 -18.99 -57.78 43.06
CA LYS A 381 -19.39 -57.05 44.27
C LYS A 381 -20.14 -55.75 43.96
N ARG A 382 -19.76 -55.02 42.91
CA ARG A 382 -20.44 -53.81 42.44
C ARG A 382 -21.82 -54.17 41.91
N GLU A 383 -21.93 -55.20 41.07
CA GLU A 383 -23.20 -55.68 40.53
C GLU A 383 -24.15 -56.16 41.64
N GLN A 384 -23.63 -56.88 42.65
CA GLN A 384 -24.41 -57.23 43.84
C GLN A 384 -24.88 -55.99 44.61
N ARG A 385 -24.01 -54.97 44.81
CA ARG A 385 -24.40 -53.72 45.48
C ARG A 385 -25.44 -52.94 44.68
N GLU A 386 -25.26 -52.78 43.37
CA GLU A 386 -26.22 -52.12 42.48
C GLU A 386 -27.56 -52.86 42.45
N SER A 387 -27.54 -54.19 42.41
CA SER A 387 -28.74 -55.01 42.52
C SER A 387 -29.44 -54.86 43.88
N HIS A 388 -28.71 -54.59 44.96
CA HIS A 388 -29.30 -54.34 46.28
C HIS A 388 -29.79 -52.89 46.46
N LEU A 389 -29.29 -51.94 45.67
CA LEU A 389 -29.68 -50.52 45.72
C LEU A 389 -30.86 -50.17 44.79
N ARG A 390 -31.10 -50.96 43.75
CA ARG A 390 -32.25 -50.78 42.86
C ARG A 390 -33.51 -51.38 43.49
N ARG A 391 -34.50 -50.54 43.76
CA ARG A 391 -35.87 -50.98 44.10
C ARG A 391 -36.77 -50.59 42.95
N SER A 392 -37.13 -51.56 42.13
CA SER A 392 -38.16 -51.41 41.10
C SER A 392 -39.46 -51.99 41.63
N ILE A 393 -40.57 -51.29 41.40
CA ILE A 393 -41.89 -51.73 41.82
C ILE A 393 -42.61 -52.26 40.60
N VAL A 394 -43.31 -53.37 40.78
CA VAL A 394 -44.09 -54.00 39.72
C VAL A 394 -45.54 -54.06 40.18
N VAL A 395 -46.43 -53.61 39.32
CA VAL A 395 -47.88 -53.72 39.52
C VAL A 395 -48.36 -54.93 38.73
N ILE A 396 -49.14 -55.79 39.37
CA ILE A 396 -49.69 -56.99 38.77
C ILE A 396 -51.17 -56.73 38.46
N ASP A 397 -51.55 -56.89 37.20
CA ASP A 397 -52.95 -56.86 36.78
C ASP A 397 -53.71 -58.05 37.42
N PRO A 398 -54.80 -57.81 38.18
CA PRO A 398 -55.53 -58.87 38.87
C PRO A 398 -56.26 -59.85 37.94
N ASP A 399 -56.63 -59.42 36.73
CA ASP A 399 -57.39 -60.26 35.79
C ASP A 399 -56.45 -61.06 34.87
N THR A 400 -55.29 -60.50 34.53
CA THR A 400 -54.34 -61.13 33.59
C THR A 400 -53.06 -61.67 34.25
N GLY A 401 -52.78 -61.32 35.50
CA GLY A 401 -51.55 -61.68 36.22
C GLY A 401 -50.29 -61.08 35.63
N LYS A 402 -50.41 -60.05 34.76
CA LYS A 402 -49.27 -59.50 34.03
C LYS A 402 -48.55 -58.47 34.88
N GLU A 403 -47.24 -58.66 35.03
CA GLU A 403 -46.33 -57.71 35.66
C GLU A 403 -46.08 -56.51 34.73
N MET A 404 -46.27 -55.30 35.25
CA MET A 404 -46.03 -54.07 34.53
C MET A 404 -45.53 -52.95 35.44
N ARG A 405 -44.92 -51.93 34.84
CA ARG A 405 -44.44 -50.77 35.59
C ARG A 405 -45.62 -49.93 36.12
N PRO A 406 -45.46 -49.20 37.23
CA PRO A 406 -46.51 -48.32 37.75
C PRO A 406 -47.08 -47.34 36.71
N GLU A 407 -46.26 -46.86 35.76
CA GLU A 407 -46.70 -45.97 34.68
C GLU A 407 -47.69 -46.65 33.71
N GLU A 408 -47.44 -47.91 33.37
CA GLU A 408 -48.30 -48.71 32.49
C GLU A 408 -49.63 -49.02 33.19
N ALA A 409 -49.57 -49.37 34.47
CA ALA A 409 -50.74 -49.64 35.29
C ALA A 409 -51.65 -48.40 35.44
N TYR A 410 -51.06 -47.20 35.58
CA TYR A 410 -51.82 -45.95 35.61
C TYR A 410 -52.52 -45.67 34.28
N LYS A 411 -51.82 -45.86 33.15
CA LYS A 411 -52.40 -45.66 31.81
C LYS A 411 -53.57 -46.59 31.53
N LEU A 412 -53.55 -47.81 32.09
CA LEU A 412 -54.64 -48.77 31.99
C LEU A 412 -55.76 -48.54 33.02
N GLY A 413 -55.61 -47.55 33.91
CA GLY A 413 -56.60 -47.23 34.94
C GLY A 413 -56.65 -48.21 36.10
N LEU A 414 -55.66 -49.11 36.23
CA LEU A 414 -55.57 -50.10 37.30
C LEU A 414 -55.20 -49.47 38.66
N ILE A 415 -54.51 -48.32 38.62
CA ILE A 415 -54.17 -47.51 39.80
C ILE A 415 -54.54 -46.05 39.54
N ASP A 416 -54.88 -45.32 40.60
CA ASP A 416 -55.14 -43.89 40.51
C ASP A 416 -53.83 -43.08 40.44
N TRP A 417 -53.91 -41.81 40.05
CA TRP A 417 -52.73 -40.94 39.92
C TRP A 417 -51.97 -40.79 41.24
N LYS A 418 -52.70 -40.76 42.36
CA LYS A 418 -52.11 -40.64 43.69
C LYS A 418 -51.27 -41.87 44.04
N MET A 419 -51.76 -43.07 43.72
CA MET A 419 -51.03 -44.32 43.89
C MET A 419 -49.86 -44.39 42.92
N PHE A 420 -50.00 -43.98 41.66
CA PHE A 420 -48.87 -43.93 40.72
C PHE A 420 -47.71 -43.06 41.24
N VAL A 421 -47.99 -41.84 41.68
CA VAL A 421 -46.96 -40.93 42.24
C VAL A 421 -46.33 -41.53 43.51
N ASN A 422 -47.10 -42.25 44.32
CA ASN A 422 -46.59 -42.92 45.51
C ASN A 422 -45.71 -44.14 45.18
N LEU A 423 -46.05 -44.91 44.14
CA LEU A 423 -45.21 -46.03 43.69
C LEU A 423 -43.94 -45.50 43.01
N GLN A 424 -44.04 -44.48 42.16
CA GLN A 424 -42.89 -43.87 41.50
C GLN A 424 -41.92 -43.23 42.51
N SER A 425 -42.40 -42.65 43.62
CA SER A 425 -41.53 -42.10 44.66
C SER A 425 -40.84 -43.18 45.53
N GLN A 426 -41.35 -44.42 45.48
CA GLN A 426 -40.74 -45.57 46.15
C GLN A 426 -39.80 -46.36 45.22
N GLU A 427 -39.90 -46.17 43.90
CA GLU A 427 -38.89 -46.61 42.96
C GLU A 427 -37.60 -45.81 43.18
N CYS A 428 -36.49 -46.50 43.32
CA CYS A 428 -35.22 -45.88 43.63
C CYS A 428 -34.12 -46.51 42.75
N ASP A 429 -33.68 -45.76 41.75
CA ASP A 429 -32.50 -46.05 40.95
C ASP A 429 -31.39 -45.09 41.38
N TRP A 430 -30.45 -45.58 42.18
CA TRP A 430 -29.22 -44.85 42.45
C TRP A 430 -28.21 -45.20 41.35
N GLU A 431 -28.03 -44.30 40.40
CA GLU A 431 -26.79 -44.26 39.62
C GLU A 431 -25.73 -43.54 40.48
N GLU A 432 -24.66 -44.25 40.86
CA GLU A 432 -23.48 -43.60 41.43
C GLU A 432 -22.86 -42.69 40.35
N ILE A 433 -23.14 -41.38 40.42
CA ILE A 433 -22.43 -40.36 39.65
C ILE A 433 -20.97 -40.44 40.10
N THR A 434 -20.09 -40.91 39.20
CA THR A 434 -18.64 -40.91 39.41
C THR A 434 -17.99 -39.83 38.57
#